data_AF-A0A962X8G8-F1
#
_entry.id   AF-A0A962X8G8-F1
#
_cell.length_a   1.000
_cell.length_b   1.000
_cell.length_c   1.000
_cell.angle_alpha   90.00
_cell.angle_beta   90.00
_cell.angle_gamma   90.00
#
_symmetry.space_group_name_H-M   'P 1'
#
loop_
_entity.id
_entity.type
_entity.pdbx_description
1 polymer ?
#
loop_
_entity_poly.entity_id
_entity_poly.type
_entity_poly.pdbx_seq_one_letter_code
_entity_poly.pdbx_strand_id
1 'polypeptide(L)'
;IGDDLAEGKPTLPLIHAMRHGTPEQARIIREAIEHGGLEYIEIVTRTIESTGALDYTSRLAERETELAIASLAPLADSSAKDALVGLAHFAVNRHS
;
A
#
# COMPACT_ATOMS: atom_id res chain seq x y z
N ILE A 1 -0.85 -1.50 -9.54
CA ILE A 1 0.58 -1.32 -9.90
C ILE A 1 0.72 -0.67 -11.27
N GLY A 2 0.24 -1.30 -12.35
CA GLY A 2 0.27 -0.67 -13.70
C GLY A 2 -0.41 0.70 -13.73
N ASP A 3 -1.60 0.82 -13.13
CA ASP A 3 -2.32 2.09 -13.04
C ASP A 3 -1.61 3.11 -12.13
N ASP A 4 -1.04 2.71 -10.99
CA ASP A 4 -0.37 3.64 -10.06
C ASP A 4 0.86 4.31 -10.68
N LEU A 5 1.61 3.56 -11.50
CA LEU A 5 2.72 4.07 -12.30
C LEU A 5 2.25 4.92 -13.48
N ALA A 6 1.16 4.52 -14.14
CA ALA A 6 0.57 5.29 -15.24
C ALA A 6 -0.04 6.62 -14.77
N GLU A 7 -0.55 6.68 -13.53
CA GLU A 7 -1.10 7.87 -12.90
C GLU A 7 -0.05 8.72 -12.16
N GLY A 8 1.19 8.24 -12.06
CA GLY A 8 2.28 8.97 -11.37
C GLY A 8 2.05 9.16 -9.87
N LYS A 9 1.32 8.25 -9.21
CA LYS A 9 1.02 8.36 -7.77
C LYS A 9 2.00 7.52 -6.94
N PRO A 10 2.81 8.14 -6.06
CA PRO A 10 3.68 7.41 -5.15
C PRO A 10 2.84 6.73 -4.06
N THR A 11 2.44 5.48 -4.28
CA THR A 11 1.77 4.66 -3.29
C THR A 11 2.74 4.15 -2.21
N LEU A 12 2.21 3.67 -1.08
CA LEU A 12 3.03 3.17 0.03
C LEU A 12 4.06 2.10 -0.39
N PRO A 13 3.76 1.14 -1.30
CA PRO A 13 4.76 0.19 -1.77
C PRO A 13 5.94 0.88 -2.48
N LEU A 14 5.67 1.89 -3.32
CA LEU A 14 6.71 2.64 -4.03
C LEU A 14 7.56 3.47 -3.07
N ILE A 15 6.94 4.13 -2.08
CA ILE A 15 7.66 4.89 -1.05
C ILE A 15 8.60 3.97 -0.26
N HIS A 16 8.13 2.78 0.12
CA HIS A 16 8.96 1.80 0.83
C HIS A 16 10.11 1.30 -0.04
N ALA A 17 9.83 0.97 -1.30
CA ALA A 17 10.84 0.52 -2.27
C ALA A 17 11.93 1.57 -2.51
N MET A 18 11.58 2.85 -2.62
CA MET A 18 12.55 3.94 -2.74
C MET A 18 13.42 4.13 -1.50
N ARG A 19 12.89 3.87 -0.30
CA ARG A 19 13.63 4.03 0.96
C ARG A 19 14.60 2.88 1.24
N HIS A 20 14.29 1.67 0.77
CA HIS A 20 15.04 0.45 1.08
C HIS A 20 15.78 -0.15 -0.12
N GLY A 21 15.52 0.34 -1.34
CA GLY A 21 16.28 0.01 -2.53
C GLY A 21 17.61 0.75 -2.61
N THR A 22 18.38 0.46 -3.64
CA THR A 22 19.62 1.18 -3.94
C THR A 22 19.33 2.60 -4.42
N PRO A 23 20.33 3.51 -4.38
CA PRO A 23 20.16 4.86 -4.92
C PRO A 23 19.71 4.88 -6.38
N GLU A 24 20.18 3.93 -7.18
CA GLU A 24 19.79 3.78 -8.58
C GLU A 24 18.35 3.30 -8.74
N GLN A 25 17.91 2.32 -7.93
CA GLN A 25 16.52 1.88 -7.91
C GLN A 25 15.58 3.02 -7.49
N ALA A 26 15.94 3.80 -6.48
CA ALA A 26 15.16 4.95 -6.03
C ALA A 26 15.07 6.04 -7.10
N ARG A 27 16.15 6.28 -7.86
CA ARG A 27 16.17 7.20 -9.01
C ARG A 27 15.22 6.74 -10.11
N ILE A 28 15.29 5.47 -10.51
CA ILE A 28 14.42 4.89 -11.55
C ILE A 28 12.95 4.95 -11.13
N ILE A 29 12.62 4.60 -9.88
CA ILE A 29 11.23 4.70 -9.39
C ILE A 29 10.73 6.16 -9.46
N ARG A 30 11.57 7.13 -9.06
CA ARG A 30 11.22 8.54 -9.14
C ARG A 30 10.93 8.98 -10.57
N GLU A 31 11.82 8.64 -11.51
CA GLU A 31 11.63 8.98 -12.93
C GLU A 31 10.37 8.35 -13.50
N ALA A 32 10.08 7.10 -13.14
CA ALA A 32 8.88 6.40 -13.58
C ALA A 32 7.59 7.07 -13.06
N ILE A 33 7.62 7.63 -11.85
CA ILE A 33 6.51 8.38 -11.24
C ILE A 33 6.35 9.76 -11.89
N GLU A 34 7.45 10.49 -12.11
CA GLU A 34 7.44 11.87 -12.60
C GLU A 34 7.10 11.99 -14.10
N HIS A 35 7.52 11.02 -14.90
CA HIS A 35 7.37 11.06 -16.35
C HIS A 35 6.32 10.09 -16.90
N GLY A 36 5.84 9.16 -16.07
CA GLY A 36 4.95 8.08 -16.50
C GLY A 36 5.68 7.18 -17.49
N GLY A 37 6.27 6.07 -17.01
CA GLY A 37 7.09 5.21 -17.86
C GLY A 37 6.80 3.74 -17.67
N LEU A 38 6.00 3.16 -18.57
CA LEU A 38 5.77 1.71 -18.62
C LEU A 38 7.06 0.94 -18.97
N GLU A 39 8.03 1.59 -19.61
CA GLU A 39 9.37 1.04 -19.86
C GLU A 39 10.13 0.70 -18.57
N TYR A 40 9.81 1.37 -17.46
CA TYR A 40 10.42 1.10 -16.16
C TYR A 40 9.66 0.07 -15.32
N ILE A 41 8.51 -0.43 -15.80
CA ILE A 41 7.60 -1.26 -15.01
C ILE A 41 8.28 -2.51 -14.47
N GLU A 42 9.16 -3.14 -15.25
CA GLU A 42 9.84 -4.36 -14.84
C GLU A 42 10.83 -4.08 -13.69
N ILE A 43 11.63 -3.02 -13.81
CA ILE A 43 12.60 -2.64 -12.77
C ILE A 43 11.88 -2.20 -11.50
N VAL A 44 10.79 -1.43 -11.63
CA VAL A 44 10.01 -0.97 -10.49
C VAL A 44 9.36 -2.15 -9.78
N THR A 45 8.77 -3.09 -10.53
CA THR A 45 8.17 -4.32 -9.97
C THR A 45 9.22 -5.15 -9.22
N ARG A 46 10.39 -5.38 -9.83
CA ARG A 46 11.50 -6.11 -9.20
C ARG A 46 12.01 -5.41 -7.94
N THR A 47 12.02 -4.08 -7.93
CA THR A 47 12.42 -3.31 -6.75
C THR A 47 11.39 -3.46 -5.63
N ILE A 48 10.10 -3.36 -5.93
CA ILE A 48 9.01 -3.62 -4.97
C ILE A 48 9.14 -5.01 -4.34
N GLU A 49 9.40 -6.04 -5.16
CA GLU A 49 9.57 -7.42 -4.70
C GLU A 49 10.82 -7.58 -3.82
N SER A 50 11.98 -7.14 -4.31
CA SER A 50 13.26 -7.30 -3.61
C SER A 50 13.36 -6.51 -2.31
N THR A 51 12.58 -5.43 -2.15
CA THR A 51 12.50 -4.63 -0.92
C THR A 51 11.43 -5.10 0.05
N GLY A 52 10.64 -6.12 -0.32
CA GLY A 52 9.53 -6.63 0.49
C GLY A 52 8.41 -5.60 0.68
N ALA A 53 8.25 -4.67 -0.26
CA ALA A 53 7.36 -3.53 -0.09
C ALA A 53 5.88 -3.93 0.00
N LEU A 54 5.44 -4.93 -0.77
CA LEU A 54 4.05 -5.42 -0.72
C LEU A 54 3.72 -5.99 0.66
N ASP A 55 4.58 -6.87 1.17
CA ASP A 55 4.45 -7.50 2.47
C ASP A 55 4.47 -6.46 3.62
N TYR A 56 5.36 -5.47 3.53
CA TYR A 56 5.35 -4.32 4.44
C TYR A 56 4.00 -3.59 4.42
N THR A 57 3.48 -3.26 3.24
CA THR A 57 2.21 -2.53 3.14
C THR A 57 1.00 -3.36 3.55
N SER A 58 1.03 -4.68 3.34
CA SER A 58 -0.01 -5.60 3.81
C SER A 58 -0.10 -5.57 5.33
N ARG A 59 1.04 -5.76 6.02
CA ARG A 59 1.10 -5.68 7.48
C ARG A 59 0.67 -4.32 8.02
N LEU A 60 1.03 -3.24 7.33
CA LEU A 60 0.61 -1.91 7.74
C LEU A 60 -0.92 -1.77 7.62
N ALA A 61 -1.51 -2.26 6.53
CA ALA A 61 -2.96 -2.24 6.36
C ALA A 61 -3.68 -3.08 7.43
N GLU A 62 -3.17 -4.26 7.77
CA GLU A 62 -3.69 -5.10 8.87
C GLU A 62 -3.64 -4.35 10.21
N ARG A 63 -2.50 -3.72 10.52
CA ARG A 63 -2.33 -2.92 11.73
C ARG A 63 -3.31 -1.75 11.80
N GLU A 64 -3.49 -1.02 10.71
CA GLU A 64 -4.45 0.09 10.67
C GLU A 64 -5.90 -0.40 10.83
N THR A 65 -6.25 -1.58 10.29
CA THR A 65 -7.55 -2.22 10.55
C THR A 65 -7.74 -2.53 12.04
N GLU A 66 -6.73 -3.09 12.71
CA GLU A 66 -6.79 -3.36 14.16
C GLU A 66 -6.98 -2.07 14.97
N LEU A 67 -6.24 -1.01 14.63
CA LEU A 67 -6.38 0.30 15.27
C LEU A 67 -7.78 0.90 15.06
N ALA A 68 -8.31 0.80 13.85
CA ALA A 68 -9.66 1.26 13.53
C ALA A 68 -10.70 0.51 14.38
N ILE A 69 -10.61 -0.81 14.47
CA ILE A 69 -11.53 -1.62 15.30
C ILE A 69 -11.38 -1.27 16.78
N ALA A 70 -10.15 -1.14 17.29
CA ALA A 70 -9.90 -0.77 18.68
C ALA A 70 -10.48 0.62 19.02
N SER A 71 -10.47 1.56 18.08
CA SER A 71 -11.06 2.89 18.26
C SER A 71 -12.58 2.88 18.48
N LEU A 72 -13.27 1.80 18.08
CA LEU A 72 -14.71 1.62 18.27
C LEU A 72 -15.07 1.12 19.68
N ALA A 73 -14.08 0.75 20.50
CA ALA A 73 -14.31 0.19 21.83
C ALA A 73 -15.21 1.05 22.76
N PRO A 74 -15.14 2.40 22.75
CA PRO A 74 -16.02 3.23 23.59
C PRO A 74 -17.49 3.26 23.17
N LEU A 75 -17.82 2.77 21.96
CA LEU A 75 -19.19 2.77 21.45
C LEU A 75 -20.00 1.61 22.05
N ALA A 76 -21.27 1.85 22.36
CA ALA A 76 -22.20 0.81 22.76
C ALA A 76 -22.39 -0.23 21.65
N ASP A 77 -22.60 -1.48 22.04
CA ASP A 77 -22.82 -2.56 21.09
C ASP A 77 -24.12 -2.34 20.31
N SER A 78 -24.02 -2.42 18.99
CA SER A 78 -25.10 -2.15 18.05
C SER A 78 -24.75 -2.72 16.68
N SER A 79 -25.78 -2.96 15.85
CA SER A 79 -25.59 -3.39 14.46
C SER A 79 -24.75 -2.41 13.65
N ALA A 80 -24.77 -1.12 13.99
CA ALA A 80 -23.93 -0.11 13.36
C ALA A 80 -22.44 -0.30 13.72
N LYS A 81 -22.12 -0.59 14.99
CA LYS A 81 -20.75 -0.91 15.43
C LYS A 81 -20.24 -2.17 14.72
N ASP A 82 -21.06 -3.21 14.64
CA ASP A 82 -20.71 -4.45 13.93
C ASP A 82 -20.44 -4.20 12.44
N ALA A 83 -21.26 -3.36 11.79
CA ALA A 83 -21.06 -2.98 10.40
C ALA A 83 -19.74 -2.22 10.17
N LEU A 84 -19.35 -1.33 11.09
CA LEU A 84 -18.07 -0.61 11.03
C LEU A 84 -16.87 -1.56 11.18
N VAL A 85 -16.95 -2.54 12.09
CA VAL A 85 -15.95 -3.60 12.24
C VAL A 85 -15.86 -4.44 10.96
N GLY A 86 -17.00 -4.85 10.41
CA GLY A 86 -17.05 -5.59 9.14
C GLY A 86 -16.46 -4.80 7.97
N LEU A 87 -16.72 -3.49 7.90
CA LEU A 87 -16.15 -2.61 6.88
C LEU A 87 -14.62 -2.52 6.99
N ALA A 88 -14.08 -2.41 8.20
CA ALA A 88 -12.63 -2.35 8.42
C ALA A 88 -11.93 -3.65 7.99
N HIS A 89 -12.53 -4.82 8.28
CA HIS A 89 -12.02 -6.10 7.79
C HIS A 89 -12.16 -6.27 6.27
N PHE A 90 -13.25 -5.79 5.69
CA PHE A 90 -13.45 -5.85 4.24
C PHE A 90 -12.41 -5.01 3.48
N ALA A 91 -12.05 -3.84 4.02
CA ALA A 91 -11.12 -2.92 3.36
C ALA A 91 -9.72 -3.51 3.14
N VAL A 92 -9.26 -4.40 4.03
CA VAL A 92 -7.93 -5.04 3.96
C VAL A 92 -7.95 -6.39 3.23
N ASN A 93 -9.05 -7.14 3.28
CA ASN A 93 -9.17 -8.48 2.69
C ASN A 93 -9.65 -8.50 1.23
N ARG A 94 -9.77 -7.33 0.58
CA ARG A 94 -10.14 -7.30 -0.85
C ARG A 94 -9.00 -7.87 -1.70
N HIS A 95 -9.25 -9.03 -2.31
CA HIS A 95 -8.47 -9.44 -3.48
C HIS A 95 -9.06 -8.72 -4.69
N SER A 96 -8.26 -7.86 -5.33
CA SER A 96 -8.57 -7.26 -6.64
C SER A 96 -7.97 -8.11 -7.75
#